data_AF-A0AAW5N1F6-F1
#
_entry.id   AF-A0AAW5N1F6-F1
#
_cell.length_a   1.000
_cell.length_b   1.000
_cell.length_c   1.000
_cell.angle_alpha   90.00
_cell.angle_beta   90.00
_cell.angle_gamma   90.00
#
_symmetry.space_group_name_H-M   'P 1'
#
loop_
_entity.id
_entity.type
_entity.pdbx_description
1 polymer ?
#
loop_
_entity_poly.entity_id
_entity_poly.type
_entity_poly.pdbx_seq_one_letter_code
_entity_poly.pdbx_strand_id
1 'polypeptide(L)'
;ALRHRTWQIAMDGSQKLPQRMLDSVRWHLAHDSKFDLLALGVAGWMRYVGGVDEQGNPIEISDPLLPVIQKAVQSSAEGKA
;
A
#
# COMPACT_ATOMS: atom_id res chain seq x y z
N ALA A 1 7.53 -25.26 11.46
CA ALA A 1 7.41 -24.33 10.31
C ALA A 1 6.99 -22.95 10.81
N LEU A 2 7.59 -21.87 10.31
CA LEU A 2 7.26 -20.50 10.73
C LEU A 2 5.88 -20.06 10.18
N ARG A 3 5.14 -19.26 10.96
CA ARG A 3 3.81 -18.71 10.63
C ARG A 3 3.88 -17.19 10.54
N HIS A 4 4.64 -16.70 9.56
CA HIS A 4 4.78 -15.26 9.34
C HIS A 4 3.51 -14.72 8.69
N ARG A 5 2.79 -13.83 9.38
CA ARG A 5 1.52 -13.30 8.89
C ARG A 5 1.80 -12.20 7.85
N THR A 6 1.11 -12.24 6.72
CA THR A 6 1.17 -11.16 5.71
C THR A 6 0.77 -9.81 6.32
N TRP A 7 -0.19 -9.81 7.24
CA TRP A 7 -0.58 -8.63 8.01
C TRP A 7 0.60 -7.99 8.77
N GLN A 8 1.49 -8.80 9.40
CA GLN A 8 2.68 -8.28 10.09
C GLN A 8 3.68 -7.62 9.12
N ILE A 9 3.75 -8.11 7.88
CA ILE A 9 4.58 -7.51 6.83
C ILE A 9 4.01 -6.17 6.39
N ALA A 10 2.68 -6.08 6.28
CA ALA A 10 1.93 -4.92 5.79
C ALA A 10 1.89 -3.72 6.76
N MET A 11 2.18 -3.94 8.06
CA MET A 11 2.30 -2.85 9.04
C MET A 11 3.31 -1.79 8.60
N ASP A 12 3.13 -0.54 8.99
CA ASP A 12 4.04 0.58 8.69
C ASP A 12 4.37 0.70 7.19
N GLY A 13 3.37 0.46 6.34
CA GLY A 13 3.52 0.49 4.89
C GLY A 13 4.05 1.84 4.39
N SER A 14 3.62 2.94 5.00
CA SER A 14 4.08 4.29 4.67
C SER A 14 5.60 4.46 4.89
N GLN A 15 6.16 3.73 5.87
CA GLN A 15 7.58 3.78 6.23
C GLN A 15 8.41 2.80 5.40
N LYS A 16 7.78 1.85 4.70
CA LYS A 16 8.43 0.77 3.97
C LYS A 16 8.44 1.01 2.46
N LEU A 17 7.40 1.63 1.91
CA LEU A 17 7.25 1.84 0.46
C LEU A 17 8.41 2.60 -0.19
N PRO A 18 8.96 3.70 0.39
CA PRO A 18 10.01 4.47 -0.26
C PRO A 18 11.21 3.61 -0.69
N GLN A 19 11.78 2.89 0.26
CA GLN A 19 13.00 2.10 0.09
C GLN A 19 12.74 0.68 -0.46
N ARG A 20 11.50 0.17 -0.42
CA ARG A 20 11.18 -1.18 -0.94
C ARG A 20 10.67 -1.17 -2.37
N MET A 21 10.03 -0.09 -2.81
CA MET A 21 9.41 -0.02 -4.14
C MET A 21 9.70 1.29 -4.87
N LEU A 22 9.50 2.44 -4.21
CA LEU A 22 9.50 3.72 -4.92
C LEU A 22 10.88 4.12 -5.45
N ASP A 23 11.96 3.78 -4.75
CA ASP A 23 13.32 4.00 -5.25
C ASP A 23 13.61 3.18 -6.51
N SER A 24 13.15 1.93 -6.56
CA SER A 24 13.23 1.10 -7.77
C SER A 24 12.36 1.65 -8.90
N VAL A 25 11.16 2.14 -8.60
CA VAL A 25 10.30 2.80 -9.60
C VAL A 25 11.00 4.03 -10.18
N ARG A 26 11.60 4.89 -9.34
CA ARG A 26 12.38 6.05 -9.80
C ARG A 26 13.54 5.65 -10.70
N TRP A 27 14.24 4.57 -10.36
CA TRP A 27 15.31 4.03 -11.20
C TRP A 27 14.78 3.61 -12.59
N HIS A 28 13.68 2.86 -12.65
CA HIS A 28 13.10 2.43 -13.92
C HIS A 28 12.59 3.59 -14.76
N LEU A 29 11.97 4.60 -14.14
CA LEU A 29 11.57 5.84 -14.82
C LEU A 29 12.76 6.58 -15.43
N ALA A 30 13.89 6.65 -14.72
CA ALA A 30 15.10 7.31 -15.21
C ALA A 30 15.79 6.56 -16.36
N HIS A 31 15.51 5.26 -16.53
CA HIS A 31 16.13 4.39 -17.54
C HIS A 31 15.14 3.93 -18.62
N ASP A 32 13.96 4.54 -18.70
CA ASP A 32 12.90 4.17 -19.66
C ASP A 32 12.62 2.65 -19.69
N SER A 33 12.55 2.05 -18.50
CA SER A 33 12.35 0.62 -18.29
C SER A 33 10.98 0.33 -17.70
N LYS A 34 10.44 -0.87 -17.95
CA LYS A 34 9.20 -1.33 -17.34
C LYS A 34 9.34 -1.54 -15.82
N PHE A 35 8.25 -1.30 -15.09
CA PHE A 35 8.14 -1.48 -13.65
C PHE A 35 6.75 -2.01 -13.23
N ASP A 36 6.07 -2.75 -14.11
CA ASP A 36 4.67 -3.15 -13.96
C ASP A 36 4.35 -3.84 -12.61
N LEU A 37 5.25 -4.71 -12.13
CA LEU A 37 5.08 -5.39 -10.83
C LEU A 37 5.32 -4.48 -9.62
N LEU A 38 6.18 -3.47 -9.75
CA LEU A 38 6.34 -2.45 -8.71
C LEU A 38 5.09 -1.57 -8.65
N ALA A 39 4.54 -1.19 -9.80
CA ALA A 39 3.28 -0.46 -9.88
C ALA A 39 2.13 -1.28 -9.26
N LEU A 40 2.04 -2.58 -9.55
CA LEU A 40 1.08 -3.47 -8.91
C LEU A 40 1.26 -3.54 -7.39
N GLY A 41 2.50 -3.59 -6.90
CA GLY A 41 2.80 -3.56 -5.47
C GLY A 41 2.31 -2.27 -4.79
N VAL A 42 2.53 -1.12 -5.42
CA VAL A 42 2.03 0.19 -4.95
C VAL A 42 0.50 0.25 -4.99
N ALA A 43 -0.12 -0.22 -6.07
CA ALA A 43 -1.58 -0.28 -6.21
C ALA A 43 -2.20 -1.22 -5.16
N GLY A 44 -1.56 -2.35 -4.87
CA GLY A 44 -1.97 -3.26 -3.81
C GLY A 44 -1.95 -2.61 -2.43
N TRP A 45 -0.92 -1.80 -2.13
CA TRP A 45 -0.90 -1.02 -0.89
C TRP A 45 -2.03 0.02 -0.85
N MET A 46 -2.27 0.76 -1.93
CA MET A 46 -3.36 1.74 -2.03
C MET A 46 -4.72 1.08 -1.77
N ARG A 47 -4.99 -0.07 -2.40
CA ARG A 47 -6.22 -0.84 -2.18
C ARG A 47 -6.35 -1.34 -0.75
N TYR A 48 -5.25 -1.83 -0.16
CA TYR A 48 -5.22 -2.36 1.21
C TYR A 48 -5.54 -1.27 2.24
N VAL A 49 -4.93 -0.09 2.12
CA VAL A 49 -5.18 1.02 3.06
C VAL A 49 -6.56 1.69 2.87
N GLY A 50 -7.32 1.25 1.86
CA GLY A 50 -8.75 1.52 1.76
C GLY A 50 -9.57 0.92 2.92
N GLY A 51 -9.03 -0.05 3.66
CA GLY A 51 -9.59 -0.49 4.94
C GLY A 51 -10.73 -1.50 4.84
N VAL A 52 -11.06 -2.00 3.65
CA VAL A 52 -12.09 -3.04 3.43
C VAL A 52 -11.53 -4.09 2.48
N ASP A 53 -11.62 -5.37 2.80
CA ASP A 53 -11.12 -6.46 1.95
C ASP A 53 -12.03 -6.75 0.75
N GLU A 54 -11.69 -7.76 -0.05
CA GLU A 54 -12.48 -8.16 -1.23
C GLU A 54 -13.80 -8.86 -0.87
N GLN A 55 -13.96 -9.30 0.37
CA GLN A 55 -15.20 -9.89 0.88
C GLN A 55 -16.07 -8.85 1.63
N GLY A 56 -15.66 -7.58 1.68
CA GLY A 56 -16.38 -6.51 2.36
C GLY A 56 -16.11 -6.41 3.87
N ASN A 57 -15.14 -7.17 4.40
CA ASN A 57 -14.81 -7.09 5.82
C ASN A 57 -13.82 -5.94 6.10
N PRO A 58 -13.87 -5.32 7.29
CA PRO A 58 -12.90 -4.32 7.68
C PRO A 58 -11.46 -4.88 7.77
N ILE A 59 -10.49 -4.11 7.30
CA ILE A 59 -9.06 -4.35 7.46
C ILE A 59 -8.53 -3.43 8.56
N GLU A 60 -7.90 -3.99 9.58
CA GLU A 60 -7.15 -3.21 10.56
C GLU A 60 -5.83 -2.74 9.94
N ILE A 61 -5.70 -1.42 9.76
CA ILE A 61 -4.49 -0.78 9.24
C ILE A 61 -3.65 -0.31 10.42
N SER A 62 -2.44 -0.84 10.55
CA SER A 62 -1.45 -0.39 11.53
C SER A 62 -0.34 0.37 10.80
N ASP A 63 -0.37 1.70 10.92
CA ASP A 63 0.58 2.60 10.26
C ASP A 63 0.72 3.91 11.06
N PRO A 64 1.93 4.47 11.27
CA PRO A 64 2.11 5.72 12.01
C PRO A 64 1.48 6.93 11.31
N LEU A 65 1.26 6.89 10.00
CA LEU A 65 0.59 7.94 9.23
C LEU A 65 -0.89 7.65 8.97
N LEU A 66 -1.49 6.70 9.71
CA LEU A 66 -2.89 6.31 9.55
C LEU A 66 -3.88 7.48 9.46
N PRO A 67 -3.83 8.54 10.29
CA PRO A 67 -4.78 9.65 10.19
C PRO A 67 -4.70 10.39 8.85
N VAL A 68 -3.49 10.54 8.30
CA VAL A 68 -3.25 11.19 7.00
C VAL A 68 -3.77 10.30 5.88
N ILE A 69 -3.48 9.01 5.96
CA ILE A 69 -3.94 8.02 4.97
C ILE A 69 -5.47 7.94 4.94
N GLN A 70 -6.12 7.84 6.10
CA GLN A 70 -7.58 7.79 6.20
C GLN A 70 -8.23 9.05 5.61
N LYS A 71 -7.69 10.23 5.91
CA LYS A 71 -8.18 11.48 5.33
C LYS A 71 -8.07 11.48 3.79
N ALA A 72 -6.95 11.00 3.25
CA ALA A 72 -6.74 10.92 1.81
C ALA A 72 -7.71 9.93 1.15
N VAL A 73 -7.90 8.74 1.76
CA VAL A 73 -8.85 7.73 1.28
C VAL A 73 -10.27 8.26 1.28
N GLN A 74 -10.73 8.90 2.36
CA GLN A 74 -12.08 9.46 2.47
C GLN A 74 -12.36 10.54 1.41
N SER A 75 -11.33 11.28 0.99
CA SER A 75 -11.45 12.27 -0.08
C SER A 75 -11.35 11.70 -1.50
N SER A 76 -11.00 10.42 -1.64
CA SER A 76 -10.82 9.75 -2.92
C SER A 76 -12.16 9.25 -3.50
N ALA A 77 -12.18 8.96 -4.81
CA ALA A 77 -13.35 8.38 -5.46
C ALA A 77 -13.75 7.02 -4.85
N GLU A 78 -12.78 6.27 -4.31
CA GLU A 78 -12.96 4.96 -3.70
C GLU A 78 -13.39 5.03 -2.23
N GLY A 79 -13.31 6.20 -1.59
CA GLY A 79 -13.70 6.41 -0.19
C GLY A 79 -15.17 6.70 0.04
N LYS A 80 -15.99 6.79 -1.01
CA LYS A 80 -17.45 7.05 -0.94
C LYS A 80 -18.30 5.78 -0.80
N ALA A 81 -17.78 4.73 -0.18
CA ALA A 81 -18.55 3.51 0.10
C ALA A 81 -19.66 3.77 1.14
#